data_AF-A0A6I0SNS9-F1
#
_entry.id   AF-A0A6I0SNS9-F1
#
_cell.length_a   1.000
_cell.length_b   1.000
_cell.length_c   1.000
_cell.angle_alpha   90.00
_cell.angle_beta   90.00
_cell.angle_gamma   90.00
#
_symmetry.space_group_name_H-M   'P 1'
#
loop_
_entity.id
_entity.type
_entity.pdbx_description
1 polymer ?
#
loop_
_entity_poly.entity_id
_entity_poly.type
_entity_poly.pdbx_seq_one_letter_code
_entity_poly.pdbx_strand_id
1 'polypeptide(L)' 'MAFPVLVEEQKSSKWLAEQLGKDRATVSKWVTNTMQPDARNLLRIAEALNIDAGRLLNQKHLNNEGNRYYPTDKTWRGQ' A
#
# COMPACT_ATOMS: atom_id res chain seq x y z
N MET A 1 -4.50 14.59 4.50
CA MET A 1 -3.45 13.98 5.35
C MET A 1 -2.70 13.03 4.45
N ALA A 2 -1.42 13.34 4.20
CA ALA A 2 -0.63 12.76 3.13
C ALA A 2 -0.04 11.40 3.50
N PHE A 3 0.45 10.61 2.54
CA PHE A 3 1.24 9.37 2.76
C PHE A 3 2.37 9.64 3.77
N PRO A 4 2.23 9.28 5.07
CA PRO A 4 3.23 9.60 6.10
C PRO A 4 4.51 8.80 5.88
N VAL A 5 4.35 7.63 5.27
CA VAL A 5 5.40 6.65 5.01
C VAL A 5 6.54 7.19 4.15
N LEU A 6 6.29 8.13 3.22
CA LEU A 6 7.39 8.70 2.43
C LEU A 6 8.28 9.63 3.26
N VAL A 7 7.69 10.33 4.23
CA VAL A 7 8.42 11.20 5.15
C VAL A 7 9.22 10.36 6.13
N GLU A 8 8.61 9.29 6.68
CA GLU A 8 9.28 8.32 7.56
C GLU A 8 10.50 7.68 6.88
N GLU A 9 10.37 7.26 5.61
CA GLU A 9 11.44 6.64 4.83
C GLU A 9 12.38 7.67 4.17
N GLN A 10 12.21 8.97 4.46
CA GLN A 10 13.00 10.10 3.91
C GLN A 10 13.08 10.10 2.36
N LYS A 11 11.99 9.73 1.69
CA LYS A 11 11.88 9.69 0.23
C LYS A 11 11.04 10.86 -0.29
N SER A 12 11.43 11.38 -1.46
CA SER A 12 10.66 12.42 -2.15
C SER A 12 9.62 11.83 -3.09
N SER A 13 8.54 12.57 -3.37
CA SER A 13 7.56 12.19 -4.40
C SER A 13 8.19 12.05 -5.79
N LYS A 14 9.25 12.83 -6.07
CA LYS A 14 10.04 12.70 -7.31
C LYS A 14 10.73 11.33 -7.37
N TRP A 15 11.38 10.93 -6.28
CA TRP A 15 12.07 9.64 -6.21
C TRP A 15 11.09 8.48 -6.42
N LEU A 16 9.91 8.52 -5.78
CA LEU A 16 8.91 7.46 -5.95
C LEU A 16 8.36 7.40 -7.38
N ALA A 17 8.15 8.56 -8.02
CA ALA A 17 7.73 8.64 -9.42
C ALA A 17 8.75 7.96 -10.35
N GLU A 18 10.04 8.19 -10.11
CA GLU A 18 11.15 7.55 -10.84
C GLU A 18 11.17 6.03 -10.62
N GLN A 19 11.05 5.56 -9.37
CA GLN A 19 11.02 4.11 -9.07
C GLN A 19 9.83 3.39 -9.74
N LEU A 20 8.69 4.05 -9.81
CA LEU A 20 7.46 3.45 -10.36
C LEU A 20 7.33 3.63 -11.88
N GLY A 21 8.17 4.45 -12.50
CA GLY A 21 8.01 4.87 -13.90
C GLY A 21 6.67 5.58 -14.12
N LYS A 22 6.25 6.41 -13.15
CA LYS A 22 4.97 7.13 -13.16
C LYS A 22 5.20 8.63 -13.24
N ASP A 23 4.19 9.33 -13.75
CA ASP A 23 4.22 10.78 -13.78
C ASP A 23 4.15 11.39 -12.36
N ARG A 24 4.85 12.50 -12.15
CA ARG A 24 4.92 13.18 -10.85
C ARG A 24 3.56 13.68 -10.38
N ALA A 25 2.66 14.09 -11.28
CA ALA A 25 1.32 14.52 -10.89
C ALA A 25 0.49 13.34 -10.38
N THR A 26 0.69 12.14 -10.93
CA THR A 26 0.03 10.93 -10.44
C THR A 26 0.48 10.60 -9.02
N VAL A 27 1.79 10.58 -8.78
CA VAL A 27 2.34 10.34 -7.44
C VAL A 27 1.94 11.43 -6.46
N SER A 28 1.93 12.70 -6.89
CA SER A 28 1.48 13.82 -6.05
C SER A 28 0.04 13.62 -5.57
N LYS A 29 -0.88 13.24 -6.47
CA LYS A 29 -2.28 12.94 -6.11
C LYS A 29 -2.40 11.78 -5.12
N TRP A 30 -1.54 10.77 -5.23
CA TRP A 30 -1.45 9.69 -4.23
C TRP A 30 -1.00 10.26 -2.89
N VAL A 31 0.15 10.95 -2.87
CA VAL A 31 0.71 11.53 -1.64
C VAL A 31 -0.27 12.46 -0.96
N THR A 32 -1.01 13.31 -1.68
CA THR A 32 -2.02 14.22 -1.10
C THR A 32 -3.35 13.55 -0.75
N ASN A 33 -3.50 12.24 -1.01
CA ASN A 33 -4.74 11.49 -0.88
C ASN A 33 -5.90 12.06 -1.73
N THR A 34 -5.59 12.74 -2.84
CA THR A 34 -6.59 13.21 -3.81
C THR A 34 -7.05 12.06 -4.72
N MET A 35 -6.20 11.05 -4.90
CA MET A 35 -6.50 9.84 -5.64
C MET A 35 -5.81 8.67 -4.94
N GLN A 36 -6.45 7.52 -4.85
CA GLN A 36 -5.82 6.31 -4.32
C GLN A 36 -5.11 5.54 -5.43
N PRO A 37 -3.90 5.00 -5.18
CA PRO A 37 -3.31 3.99 -6.06
C PRO A 37 -4.16 2.72 -6.05
N ASP A 38 -4.21 2.02 -7.18
CA ASP A 38 -4.78 0.68 -7.24
C ASP A 38 -3.92 -0.34 -6.47
N ALA A 39 -4.46 -1.53 -6.24
CA ALA A 39 -3.77 -2.59 -5.50
C ALA A 39 -2.40 -2.94 -6.08
N ARG A 40 -2.25 -2.91 -7.41
CA ARG A 40 -0.98 -3.21 -8.08
C ARG A 40 0.06 -2.13 -7.77
N ASN A 41 -0.31 -0.85 -7.83
CA ASN A 41 0.61 0.24 -7.53
C ASN A 41 0.91 0.32 -6.04
N LEU A 42 -0.01 -0.05 -5.14
CA LEU A 42 0.28 -0.19 -3.71
C LEU A 42 1.40 -1.20 -3.45
N LEU A 43 1.34 -2.39 -4.06
CA LEU A 43 2.41 -3.39 -3.94
C LEU A 43 3.75 -2.86 -4.45
N ARG A 44 3.77 -2.19 -5.61
CA ARG A 44 4.99 -1.59 -6.15
C ARG A 44 5.56 -0.48 -5.27
N ILE A 45 4.70 0.30 -4.61
CA ILE A 45 5.12 1.32 -3.64
C ILE A 45 5.77 0.65 -2.43
N ALA A 46 5.18 -0.43 -1.91
CA ALA A 46 5.71 -1.18 -0.77
C ALA A 46 7.08 -1.81 -1.11
N GLU A 47 7.20 -2.41 -2.30
CA GLU A 47 8.45 -2.95 -2.83
C GLU A 47 9.52 -1.85 -2.97
N ALA A 48 9.18 -0.71 -3.58
CA ALA A 48 10.11 0.40 -3.76
C ALA A 48 10.62 0.93 -2.41
N LEU A 49 9.74 1.04 -1.42
CA LEU A 49 10.09 1.50 -0.07
C LEU A 49 10.70 0.40 0.81
N ASN A 50 10.72 -0.85 0.35
CA ASN A 50 11.14 -2.02 1.12
C ASN A 50 10.41 -2.14 2.47
N ILE A 51 9.08 -2.03 2.44
CA ILE A 51 8.20 -2.13 3.61
C ILE A 51 7.09 -3.16 3.37
N ASP A 52 6.44 -3.61 4.44
CA ASP A 52 5.21 -4.40 4.34
C ASP A 52 4.07 -3.57 3.73
N ALA A 53 3.35 -4.13 2.75
CA ALA A 53 2.25 -3.43 2.07
C ALA A 53 1.10 -3.03 3.01
N GLY A 54 0.92 -3.74 4.12
CA GLY A 54 -0.03 -3.38 5.17
C GLY A 54 0.30 -2.05 5.86
N ARG A 55 1.58 -1.60 5.85
CA ARG A 55 1.94 -0.26 6.33
C ARG A 55 1.40 0.88 5.45
N LEU A 56 1.03 0.59 4.21
CA LEU A 56 0.38 1.56 3.32
C LEU A 56 -1.13 1.69 3.57
N LEU A 57 -1.72 0.76 4.34
CA LEU A 57 -3.14 0.70 4.61
C LEU A 57 -3.47 1.37 5.95
N ASN A 58 -4.69 1.92 6.05
CA ASN A 58 -5.17 2.47 7.31
C ASN A 58 -5.49 1.33 8.29
N GLN A 59 -4.61 1.10 9.26
CA GLN A 59 -4.71 0.04 10.27
C GLN A 59 -6.02 0.10 11.09
N LYS A 60 -6.68 1.26 11.17
CA LYS A 60 -7.98 1.39 11.87
C LYS A 60 -9.06 0.48 11.28
N HIS A 61 -8.96 0.13 10.01
CA HIS A 61 -9.90 -0.77 9.34
C HIS A 61 -9.45 -2.24 9.34
N LEU A 62 -8.20 -2.54 9.68
CA LEU A 62 -7.70 -3.91 9.83
C LEU A 62 -8.03 -4.49 11.21
N ASN A 63 -8.21 -3.62 12.21
CA ASN A 63 -8.36 -4.03 13.61
C ASN A 63 -9.80 -4.35 14.00
N ASN A 64 -10.77 -4.33 13.07
CA ASN A 64 -12.20 -4.49 13.39
C ASN A 64 -12.80 -5.84 12.96
N GLU A 65 -11.97 -6.81 12.59
CA GLU A 65 -12.44 -8.15 12.28
C GLU A 65 -11.43 -9.17 12.78
N GLY A 66 -11.78 -9.82 13.90
CA GLY A 66 -11.03 -10.93 14.44
C GLY A 66 -10.68 -11.91 13.32
N ASN A 67 -9.39 -11.96 13.00
CA ASN A 67 -8.68 -13.08 12.39
C ASN A 67 -9.56 -14.04 11.58
N ARG A 68 -10.05 -13.61 10.41
CA ARG A 68 -10.53 -14.53 9.37
C ARG A 68 -9.47 -14.68 8.29
N TYR A 69 -8.28 -15.13 8.71
CA TYR A 69 -7.38 -15.76 7.75
C TYR A 69 -8.00 -17.11 7.40
N TYR A 70 -8.57 -17.24 6.20
CA TYR A 70 -8.91 -18.55 5.66
C TYR A 70 -7.59 -19.19 5.20
N PRO A 71 -7.13 -20.28 5.83
CA PRO A 71 -5.97 -21.01 5.33
C PRO A 71 -6.31 -21.53 3.93
N THR A 72 -5.50 -21.17 2.94
CA THR A 72 -5.69 -21.52 1.53
C THR A 72 -5.34 -22.99 1.22
N ASP A 73 -5.06 -23.82 2.22
CA ASP A 73 -4.58 -25.19 2.07
C ASP A 73 -5.49 -26.29 2.64
N LYS A 74 -6.74 -25.98 3.01
CA LYS A 74 -7.68 -27.04 3.41
C LYS A 74 -8.55 -27.45 2.24
N THR A 75 -8.22 -28.58 1.64
CA THR A 75 -9.13 -29.36 0.79
C THR A 75 -10.52 -29.38 1.41
N TRP A 76 -11.49 -28.75 0.75
CA TRP A 76 -12.90 -28.81 1.12
C TRP A 76 -13.34 -30.27 1.17
N ARG A 77 -13.43 -30.86 2.36
CA ARG A 77 -14.27 -32.05 2.59
C ARG A 77 -15.56 -31.55 3.18
N GLY A 78 -16.57 -31.40 2.31
CA GLY A 78 -17.96 -31.24 2.74
C GLY A 78 -18.39 -32.50 3.50
N GLN A 79 -19.02 -32.29 4.66
CA GLN A 79 -20.13 -33.12 5.10
C GLN A 79 -21.41 -32.38 4.77
#